data_AF-A0A811K488-F1
#
_entry.id   AF-A0A811K488-F1
#
_cell.length_a   1.000
_cell.length_b   1.000
_cell.length_c   1.000
_cell.angle_alpha   90.00
_cell.angle_beta   90.00
_cell.angle_gamma   90.00
#
_symmetry.space_group_name_H-M   'P 1'
#
loop_
_entity.id
_entity.type
_entity.pdbx_description
1 polymer ?
#
loop_
_entity_poly.entity_id
_entity_poly.type
_entity_poly.pdbx_seq_one_letter_code
_entity_poly.pdbx_strand_id
1 'polypeptide(L)'
;MEYTSTFHKFVANFVDNEIRNVDNPELFADLLLKALKSGGLAAVPAFKGLLYLVLEKNFAVDNLYEEVYKLLKPTTVYSNQSQKLLELVDSALSSPYIPQYTLAAFAKKLARLLLLAPAQQQLMLLNVLRNICYTHPAVFEMLANRKEPATLPSDPYDPEASIVDSKAVESSLWELKSIHQHWYIRIADRSKFIHGNRPEQRVKIVAENVAESILTKLKTDNCSLNPKFGLKTLEATKDLVCD
;
A
#
# COMPACT_ATOMS: atom_id res chain seq x y z
N MET A 1 -22.99 -18.02 1.29
CA MET A 1 -22.17 -16.93 0.72
C MET A 1 -22.94 -15.61 0.54
N GLU A 2 -24.27 -15.57 0.66
CA GLU A 2 -25.02 -14.31 0.52
C GLU A 2 -24.95 -13.38 1.75
N TYR A 3 -24.93 -13.94 2.97
CA TYR A 3 -24.87 -13.16 4.22
C TYR A 3 -23.59 -12.32 4.39
N THR A 4 -22.47 -12.75 3.82
CA THR A 4 -21.22 -11.97 3.82
C THR A 4 -21.30 -10.76 2.89
N SER A 5 -22.15 -10.81 1.87
CA SER A 5 -22.38 -9.70 0.93
C SER A 5 -23.24 -8.59 1.55
N THR A 6 -24.20 -8.93 2.42
CA THR A 6 -24.99 -7.93 3.13
C THR A 6 -24.20 -7.29 4.28
N PHE A 7 -23.40 -8.08 5.00
CA PHE A 7 -22.64 -7.56 6.15
C PHE A 7 -21.59 -6.50 5.76
N HIS A 8 -20.77 -6.73 4.71
CA HIS A 8 -19.78 -5.73 4.33
C HIS A 8 -20.41 -4.40 3.87
N LYS A 9 -21.57 -4.45 3.21
CA LYS A 9 -22.33 -3.25 2.81
C LYS A 9 -22.87 -2.52 4.03
N PHE A 10 -23.37 -3.25 5.02
CA PHE A 10 -23.79 -2.67 6.29
C PHE A 10 -22.63 -1.94 6.98
N VAL A 11 -21.48 -2.60 7.17
CA VAL A 11 -20.31 -1.98 7.81
C VAL A 11 -19.83 -0.76 7.03
N ALA A 12 -19.78 -0.86 5.69
CA ALA A 12 -19.40 0.28 4.86
C ALA A 12 -20.36 1.47 5.02
N ASN A 13 -21.67 1.24 4.92
CA ASN A 13 -22.67 2.29 5.08
C ASN A 13 -22.64 2.89 6.49
N PHE A 14 -22.52 2.05 7.51
CA PHE A 14 -22.43 2.47 8.90
C PHE A 14 -21.21 3.38 9.14
N VAL A 15 -20.03 2.99 8.66
CA VAL A 15 -18.80 3.77 8.85
C VAL A 15 -18.80 5.06 8.03
N ASP A 16 -19.37 5.05 6.82
CA ASP A 16 -19.35 6.22 5.95
C ASP A 16 -20.38 7.28 6.37
N ASN A 17 -21.57 6.88 6.84
CA ASN A 17 -22.69 7.80 7.07
C ASN A 17 -23.10 7.93 8.54
N GLU A 18 -23.07 6.85 9.32
CA GLU A 18 -23.73 6.81 10.63
C GLU A 18 -22.76 7.03 11.80
N ILE A 19 -21.52 6.53 11.73
CA ILE A 19 -20.59 6.49 12.88
C ILE A 19 -20.34 7.86 13.53
N ARG A 20 -20.45 8.94 12.75
CA ARG A 20 -20.25 10.33 13.21
C ARG A 20 -21.48 10.91 13.91
N ASN A 21 -22.66 10.37 13.62
CA ASN A 21 -23.94 10.87 14.14
C ASN A 21 -24.38 10.12 15.40
N VAL A 22 -23.75 8.99 15.73
CA VAL A 22 -24.06 8.21 16.93
C VAL A 22 -23.43 8.86 18.17
N ASP A 23 -24.20 8.96 19.25
CA ASP A 23 -23.74 9.56 20.52
C ASP A 23 -22.54 8.82 21.13
N ASN A 24 -22.56 7.48 21.10
CA ASN A 24 -21.53 6.61 21.68
C ASN A 24 -20.98 5.60 20.64
N PRO A 25 -20.10 6.03 19.71
CA PRO A 25 -19.58 5.16 18.64
C PRO A 25 -18.61 4.09 19.16
N GLU A 26 -18.05 4.26 20.36
CA GLU A 26 -17.11 3.33 21.01
C GLU A 26 -17.71 1.94 21.25
N LEU A 27 -19.04 1.86 21.45
CA LEU A 27 -19.75 0.60 21.65
C LEU A 27 -19.64 -0.35 20.44
N PHE A 28 -19.35 0.19 19.25
CA PHE A 28 -19.16 -0.58 18.03
C PHE A 28 -17.73 -1.06 17.83
N ALA A 29 -16.78 -0.71 18.71
CA ALA A 29 -15.38 -1.08 18.57
C ALA A 29 -15.17 -2.60 18.48
N ASP A 30 -15.84 -3.39 19.33
CA ASP A 30 -15.73 -4.87 19.30
C ASP A 30 -16.29 -5.44 17.99
N LEU A 31 -17.40 -4.90 17.47
CA LEU A 31 -17.97 -5.32 16.19
C LEU A 31 -17.01 -5.01 15.03
N LEU A 32 -16.42 -3.81 15.01
CA LEU A 32 -15.47 -3.40 13.99
C LEU A 32 -14.17 -4.22 14.09
N LEU A 33 -13.70 -4.51 15.31
CA LEU A 33 -12.52 -5.34 15.52
C LEU A 33 -12.73 -6.78 15.06
N LYS A 34 -13.91 -7.37 15.33
CA LYS A 34 -14.30 -8.69 14.81
C LYS A 34 -14.38 -8.68 13.28
N ALA A 35 -14.94 -7.63 12.67
CA ALA A 35 -14.99 -7.47 11.23
C ALA A 35 -13.59 -7.35 10.61
N LEU A 36 -12.67 -6.63 11.26
CA LEU A 36 -11.27 -6.53 10.84
C LEU A 36 -10.57 -7.89 10.88
N LYS A 37 -10.70 -8.62 12.00
CA LYS A 37 -10.12 -9.96 12.20
C LYS A 37 -10.67 -10.99 11.22
N SER A 38 -11.95 -10.88 10.84
CA SER A 38 -12.56 -11.76 9.85
C SER A 38 -11.96 -11.62 8.45
N GLY A 39 -11.31 -10.48 8.16
CA GLY A 39 -10.72 -10.19 6.86
C GLY A 39 -11.76 -9.93 5.76
N GLY A 40 -11.31 -9.97 4.51
CA GLY A 40 -12.18 -9.83 3.33
C GLY A 40 -12.69 -8.41 3.08
N LEU A 41 -13.87 -8.31 2.45
CA LEU A 41 -14.43 -7.02 1.97
C LEU A 41 -14.93 -6.09 3.09
N ALA A 42 -15.21 -6.63 4.28
CA ALA A 42 -15.65 -5.86 5.44
C ALA A 42 -14.47 -5.28 6.24
N ALA A 43 -13.25 -5.82 6.07
CA ALA A 43 -12.09 -5.43 6.85
C ALA A 43 -11.63 -4.00 6.56
N VAL A 44 -11.65 -3.55 5.30
CA VAL A 44 -11.21 -2.19 4.94
C VAL A 44 -12.17 -1.12 5.50
N PRO A 45 -13.50 -1.24 5.35
CA PRO A 45 -14.43 -0.33 6.03
C PRO A 45 -14.32 -0.40 7.56
N ALA A 46 -14.16 -1.60 8.13
CA ALA A 46 -14.00 -1.75 9.58
C ALA A 46 -12.73 -1.05 10.09
N PHE A 47 -11.62 -1.15 9.36
CA PHE A 47 -10.39 -0.44 9.68
C PHE A 47 -10.58 1.08 9.65
N LYS A 48 -11.32 1.61 8.66
CA LYS A 48 -11.67 3.04 8.61
C LYS A 48 -12.45 3.47 9.86
N GLY A 49 -13.43 2.68 10.30
CA GLY A 49 -14.20 2.95 11.50
C GLY A 49 -13.35 2.91 12.78
N LEU A 50 -12.46 1.92 12.91
CA LEU A 50 -11.52 1.84 14.03
C LEU A 50 -10.53 3.01 14.04
N LEU A 51 -10.02 3.40 12.87
CA LEU A 51 -9.11 4.54 12.75
C LEU A 51 -9.79 5.85 13.15
N TYR A 52 -11.08 6.01 12.79
CA TYR A 52 -11.90 7.13 13.28
C TYR A 52 -12.02 7.14 14.81
N LEU A 53 -12.30 5.98 15.44
CA LEU A 53 -12.39 5.88 16.89
C LEU A 53 -11.07 6.24 17.59
N VAL A 54 -9.94 5.79 17.04
CA VAL A 54 -8.60 6.10 17.58
C VAL A 54 -8.26 7.59 17.41
N LEU A 55 -8.48 8.16 16.22
CA LEU A 55 -8.04 9.52 15.90
C LEU A 55 -8.98 10.61 16.40
N GLU A 56 -10.30 10.42 16.26
CA GLU A 56 -11.29 11.46 16.58
C GLU A 56 -11.90 11.29 17.98
N LYS A 57 -12.05 10.04 18.47
CA LYS A 57 -12.64 9.75 19.79
C LYS A 57 -11.59 9.38 20.84
N ASN A 58 -10.30 9.32 20.49
CA ASN A 58 -9.21 8.93 21.37
C ASN A 58 -9.44 7.57 22.07
N PHE A 59 -10.16 6.66 21.40
CA PHE A 59 -10.47 5.34 21.92
C PHE A 59 -9.28 4.39 21.71
N ALA A 60 -8.80 3.76 22.78
CA ALA A 60 -7.70 2.81 22.70
C ALA A 60 -8.19 1.46 22.15
N VAL A 61 -7.71 1.08 20.97
CA VAL A 61 -7.97 -0.24 20.38
C VAL A 61 -6.74 -1.12 20.55
N ASP A 62 -6.90 -2.21 21.31
CA ASP A 62 -5.83 -3.18 21.53
C ASP A 62 -5.41 -3.85 20.22
N ASN A 63 -4.10 -3.98 20.02
CA ASN A 63 -3.49 -4.71 18.91
C ASN A 63 -3.95 -4.28 17.50
N LEU A 64 -4.43 -3.03 17.35
CA LEU A 64 -4.87 -2.52 16.04
C LEU A 64 -3.81 -2.70 14.96
N TYR A 65 -2.57 -2.31 15.24
CA TYR A 65 -1.46 -2.40 14.28
C TYR A 65 -1.12 -3.84 13.91
N GLU A 66 -1.21 -4.79 14.83
CA GLU A 66 -0.99 -6.22 14.53
C GLU A 66 -2.06 -6.75 13.58
N GLU A 67 -3.32 -6.39 13.78
CA GLU A 67 -4.40 -6.81 12.88
C GLU A 67 -4.30 -6.15 11.50
N VAL A 68 -3.90 -4.88 11.43
CA VAL A 68 -3.60 -4.21 10.15
C VAL A 68 -2.39 -4.84 9.46
N TYR A 69 -1.37 -5.23 10.22
CA TYR A 69 -0.19 -5.92 9.69
C TYR A 69 -0.55 -7.29 9.09
N LYS A 70 -1.46 -8.03 9.72
CA LYS A 70 -2.00 -9.30 9.18
C LYS A 70 -2.89 -9.08 7.96
N LEU A 71 -3.59 -7.94 7.87
CA LEU A 71 -4.44 -7.61 6.74
C LEU A 71 -3.65 -7.34 5.45
N LEU A 72 -2.40 -6.86 5.58
CA LEU A 72 -1.49 -6.61 4.47
C LEU A 72 -0.98 -7.92 3.85
N LYS A 73 -1.74 -8.49 2.93
CA LYS A 73 -1.41 -9.69 2.16
C LYS A 73 -1.48 -9.42 0.66
N PRO A 74 -0.84 -10.24 -0.19
CA PRO A 74 -0.95 -10.09 -1.64
C PRO A 74 -2.40 -10.05 -2.11
N THR A 75 -3.26 -10.93 -1.57
CA THR A 75 -4.70 -10.99 -1.86
C THR A 75 -5.41 -9.66 -1.65
N THR A 76 -5.04 -8.92 -0.61
CA THR A 76 -5.64 -7.62 -0.28
C THR A 76 -5.15 -6.53 -1.23
N VAL A 77 -3.91 -6.61 -1.70
CA VAL A 77 -3.36 -5.67 -2.71
C VAL A 77 -4.03 -5.86 -4.07
N TYR A 78 -4.37 -7.09 -4.47
CA TYR A 78 -5.14 -7.34 -5.70
C TYR A 78 -6.62 -6.96 -5.58
N SER A 79 -7.11 -6.62 -4.39
CA SER A 79 -8.51 -6.28 -4.20
C SER A 79 -8.87 -4.90 -4.79
N ASN A 80 -10.14 -4.74 -5.14
CA ASN A 80 -10.70 -3.45 -5.59
C ASN A 80 -10.65 -2.35 -4.51
N GLN A 81 -10.50 -2.75 -3.24
CA GLN A 81 -10.40 -1.83 -2.10
C GLN A 81 -8.95 -1.49 -1.74
N SER A 82 -7.96 -1.97 -2.51
CA SER A 82 -6.53 -1.76 -2.24
C SER A 82 -6.15 -0.28 -2.12
N GLN A 83 -6.70 0.59 -2.97
CA GLN A 83 -6.46 2.03 -2.87
C GLN A 83 -6.91 2.57 -1.49
N LYS A 84 -8.16 2.30 -1.11
CA LYS A 84 -8.72 2.75 0.18
C LYS A 84 -7.92 2.19 1.35
N LEU A 85 -7.52 0.93 1.28
CA LEU A 85 -6.69 0.32 2.31
C LEU A 85 -5.35 1.04 2.46
N LEU A 86 -4.65 1.28 1.35
CA LEU A 86 -3.33 1.94 1.39
C LEU A 86 -3.43 3.40 1.87
N GLU A 87 -4.49 4.11 1.50
CA GLU A 87 -4.79 5.45 2.03
C GLU A 87 -4.99 5.42 3.57
N LEU A 88 -5.76 4.45 4.07
CA LEU A 88 -5.97 4.29 5.51
C LEU A 88 -4.68 3.88 6.24
N VAL A 89 -3.86 3.02 5.64
CA VAL A 89 -2.56 2.62 6.20
C VAL A 89 -1.61 3.81 6.25
N ASP A 90 -1.52 4.63 5.20
CA ASP A 90 -0.70 5.84 5.21
C ASP A 90 -1.14 6.86 6.25
N SER A 91 -2.46 7.00 6.45
CA SER A 91 -3.02 7.86 7.49
C SER A 91 -2.69 7.33 8.88
N ALA A 92 -2.85 6.02 9.12
CA ALA A 92 -2.51 5.39 10.39
C ALA A 92 -1.02 5.52 10.70
N LEU A 93 -0.14 5.28 9.72
CA LEU A 93 1.32 5.39 9.85
C LEU A 93 1.83 6.83 9.82
N SER A 94 0.96 7.83 9.69
CA SER A 94 1.35 9.24 9.79
C SER A 94 1.51 9.74 11.22
N SER A 95 1.08 8.96 12.21
CA SER A 95 1.20 9.36 13.61
C SER A 95 2.66 9.36 14.06
N PRO A 96 3.14 10.44 14.71
CA PRO A 96 4.52 10.52 15.20
C PRO A 96 4.81 9.58 16.38
N TYR A 97 3.76 9.09 17.07
CA TYR A 97 3.89 8.29 18.30
C TYR A 97 4.05 6.79 18.05
N ILE A 98 4.27 6.37 16.80
CA ILE A 98 4.41 4.96 16.47
C ILE A 98 5.84 4.50 16.78
N PRO A 99 6.01 3.35 17.46
CA PRO A 99 7.33 2.79 17.70
C PRO A 99 8.11 2.52 16.41
N GLN A 100 9.42 2.79 16.44
CA GLN A 100 10.30 2.63 15.27
C GLN A 100 10.32 1.19 14.73
N TYR A 101 10.27 0.19 15.60
CA TYR A 101 10.24 -1.22 15.21
C TYR A 101 8.96 -1.56 14.41
N THR A 102 7.81 -1.01 14.82
CA THR A 102 6.54 -1.16 14.11
C THR A 102 6.62 -0.56 12.71
N LEU A 103 7.10 0.68 12.61
CA LEU A 103 7.31 1.34 11.31
C LEU A 103 8.27 0.55 10.41
N ALA A 104 9.35 0.00 10.98
CA ALA A 104 10.29 -0.82 10.23
C ALA A 104 9.62 -2.10 9.69
N ALA A 105 8.83 -2.79 10.51
CA ALA A 105 8.08 -3.97 10.09
C ALA A 105 7.08 -3.65 8.98
N PHE A 106 6.31 -2.56 9.10
CA PHE A 106 5.38 -2.11 8.06
C PHE A 106 6.11 -1.74 6.77
N ALA A 107 7.18 -0.95 6.84
CA ALA A 107 7.97 -0.57 5.68
C ALA A 107 8.53 -1.79 4.95
N LYS A 108 9.08 -2.76 5.68
CA LYS A 108 9.62 -3.99 5.11
C LYS A 108 8.53 -4.88 4.50
N LYS A 109 7.37 -5.02 5.15
CA LYS A 109 6.24 -5.78 4.61
C LYS A 109 5.69 -5.15 3.33
N LEU A 110 5.52 -3.83 3.30
CA LEU A 110 5.09 -3.10 2.11
C LEU A 110 6.11 -3.23 0.98
N ALA A 111 7.41 -3.20 1.28
CA ALA A 111 8.47 -3.43 0.30
C ALA A 111 8.47 -4.87 -0.27
N ARG A 112 8.16 -5.87 0.54
CA ARG A 112 7.94 -7.25 0.07
C ARG A 112 6.70 -7.38 -0.81
N LEU A 113 5.60 -6.76 -0.40
CA LEU A 113 4.36 -6.72 -1.19
C LEU A 113 4.56 -6.01 -2.54
N LEU A 114 5.43 -5.00 -2.59
CA LEU A 114 5.76 -4.27 -3.82
C LEU A 114 6.28 -5.19 -4.94
N LEU A 115 7.03 -6.24 -4.59
CA LEU A 115 7.56 -7.20 -5.58
C LEU A 115 6.46 -8.07 -6.21
N LEU A 116 5.37 -8.32 -5.48
CA LEU A 116 4.26 -9.16 -5.93
C LEU A 116 3.14 -8.34 -6.58
N ALA A 117 2.99 -7.08 -6.18
CA ALA A 117 1.89 -6.22 -6.58
C ALA A 117 1.86 -5.92 -8.09
N PRO A 118 0.66 -5.69 -8.68
CA PRO A 118 0.54 -5.16 -10.04
C PRO A 118 1.10 -3.73 -10.13
N ALA A 119 1.47 -3.30 -11.35
CA ALA A 119 2.06 -1.98 -11.59
C ALA A 119 1.25 -0.80 -11.03
N GLN A 120 -0.09 -0.87 -11.09
CA GLN A 120 -0.96 0.17 -10.53
C GLN A 120 -0.82 0.30 -9.01
N GLN A 121 -0.78 -0.82 -8.29
CA GLN A 121 -0.60 -0.86 -6.84
C GLN A 121 0.84 -0.59 -6.43
N GLN A 122 1.82 -0.95 -7.26
CA GLN A 122 3.23 -0.64 -7.00
C GLN A 122 3.46 0.86 -6.85
N LEU A 123 2.82 1.69 -7.69
CA LEU A 123 2.89 3.15 -7.57
C LEU A 123 2.32 3.64 -6.23
N MET A 124 1.19 3.08 -5.79
CA MET A 124 0.57 3.44 -4.52
C MET A 124 1.44 3.01 -3.33
N LEU A 125 1.98 1.78 -3.35
CA LEU A 125 2.90 1.27 -2.33
C LEU A 125 4.17 2.12 -2.23
N LEU A 126 4.75 2.52 -3.37
CA LEU A 126 5.90 3.43 -3.40
C LEU A 126 5.58 4.81 -2.80
N ASN A 127 4.36 5.32 -2.99
CA ASN A 127 3.92 6.56 -2.36
C ASN A 127 3.82 6.41 -0.83
N VAL A 128 3.25 5.32 -0.33
CA VAL A 128 3.18 5.03 1.11
C VAL A 128 4.60 4.92 1.70
N LEU A 129 5.48 4.14 1.07
CA LEU A 129 6.87 3.98 1.51
C LEU A 129 7.64 5.31 1.52
N ARG A 130 7.42 6.16 0.52
CA ARG A 130 7.99 7.51 0.48
C ARG A 130 7.45 8.37 1.63
N ASN A 131 6.16 8.31 1.93
CA ASN A 131 5.56 9.09 3.01
C ASN A 131 6.08 8.66 4.39
N ILE A 132 6.28 7.35 4.59
CA ILE A 132 6.94 6.82 5.79
C ILE A 132 8.37 7.37 5.89
N CYS A 133 9.14 7.32 4.79
CA CYS A 133 10.49 7.86 4.73
C CYS A 133 10.56 9.36 5.06
N TYR A 134 9.60 10.15 4.57
CA TYR A 134 9.50 11.57 4.87
C TYR A 134 9.22 11.83 6.36
N THR A 135 8.32 11.05 6.95
CA THR A 135 7.83 11.29 8.32
C THR A 135 8.81 10.76 9.37
N HIS A 136 9.47 9.65 9.07
CA HIS A 136 10.37 8.96 9.99
C HIS A 136 11.74 8.69 9.33
N PRO A 137 12.57 9.72 9.13
CA PRO A 137 13.85 9.58 8.44
C PRO A 137 14.81 8.62 9.15
N ALA A 138 14.78 8.56 10.49
CA ALA A 138 15.64 7.68 11.29
C ALA A 138 15.41 6.18 10.99
N VAL A 139 14.15 5.77 10.90
CA VAL A 139 13.77 4.37 10.57
C VAL A 139 14.25 4.03 9.16
N PHE A 140 14.13 4.97 8.23
CA PHE A 140 14.54 4.74 6.87
C PHE A 140 16.05 4.67 6.71
N GLU A 141 16.80 5.52 7.41
CA GLU A 141 18.28 5.48 7.41
C GLU A 141 18.80 4.16 7.96
N MET A 142 18.17 3.66 9.03
CA MET A 142 18.44 2.34 9.61
C MET A 142 18.20 1.20 8.60
N LEU A 143 17.13 1.28 7.82
CA LEU A 143 16.77 0.26 6.83
C LEU A 143 17.54 0.37 5.49
N ALA A 144 18.03 1.56 5.17
CA ALA A 144 18.81 1.81 3.96
C ALA A 144 20.27 1.36 4.12
N ASN A 145 20.85 1.54 5.30
CA ASN A 145 22.27 1.29 5.57
C ASN A 145 22.44 0.15 6.58
N ARG A 146 22.63 -1.08 6.10
CA ARG A 146 23.15 -2.14 6.98
C ARG A 146 24.64 -1.94 7.23
N LYS A 147 25.06 -2.13 8.48
CA LYS A 147 26.49 -2.17 8.86
C LYS A 147 27.22 -3.32 8.17
N GLU A 148 26.54 -4.43 7.92
CA GLU A 148 27.04 -5.57 7.16
C GLU A 148 26.05 -5.89 6.02
N PRO A 149 26.46 -5.78 4.74
CA PRO A 149 25.59 -6.13 3.62
C PRO A 149 25.44 -7.66 3.57
N ALA A 150 24.51 -8.19 4.34
CA ALA A 150 24.12 -9.59 4.26
C ALA A 150 23.77 -9.93 2.81
N THR A 151 24.27 -11.05 2.32
CA THR A 151 23.81 -11.64 1.06
C THR A 151 22.29 -11.87 1.16
N LEU A 152 21.56 -11.72 0.05
CA LEU A 152 20.09 -11.97 -0.03
C LEU A 152 19.58 -13.19 0.78
N PRO A 153 20.23 -14.38 0.73
CA PRO A 153 19.79 -15.54 1.51
C PRO A 153 19.92 -15.40 3.04
N SER A 154 20.62 -14.37 3.53
CA SER A 154 20.83 -14.09 4.95
C SER A 154 19.93 -12.94 5.46
N ASP A 155 18.86 -12.59 4.74
CA ASP A 155 17.89 -11.59 5.22
C ASP A 155 17.09 -12.15 6.42
N PRO A 156 17.20 -11.57 7.64
CA PRO A 156 16.57 -12.15 8.84
C PRO A 156 15.05 -11.93 8.91
N TYR A 157 14.48 -11.15 7.99
CA TYR A 157 13.08 -10.76 8.01
C TYR A 157 12.13 -11.92 7.69
N ASP A 158 11.18 -12.18 8.59
CA ASP A 158 10.08 -13.12 8.37
C ASP A 158 8.76 -12.37 8.06
N PRO A 159 8.15 -12.56 6.87
CA PRO A 159 6.91 -11.88 6.49
C PRO A 159 5.65 -12.37 7.23
N GLU A 160 5.65 -13.60 7.76
CA GLU A 160 4.48 -14.21 8.39
C GLU A 160 4.45 -14.04 9.92
N ALA A 161 5.56 -13.62 10.52
CA ALA A 161 5.69 -13.37 11.95
C ALA A 161 4.88 -12.15 12.43
N SER A 162 4.77 -11.99 13.76
CA SER A 162 4.22 -10.78 14.40
C SER A 162 5.11 -9.56 14.12
N ILE A 163 4.63 -8.33 14.39
CA ILE A 163 5.45 -7.13 14.20
C ILE A 163 6.76 -7.23 15.00
N VAL A 164 6.67 -7.70 16.24
CA VAL A 164 7.80 -7.83 17.17
C VAL A 164 8.80 -8.89 16.72
N ASP A 165 8.30 -10.04 16.25
CA ASP A 165 9.13 -11.19 15.90
C ASP A 165 9.67 -11.16 14.46
N SER A 166 9.18 -10.21 13.63
CA SER A 166 9.54 -10.12 12.21
C SER A 166 11.01 -9.81 11.92
N LYS A 167 11.78 -9.35 12.91
CA LYS A 167 13.20 -8.93 12.77
C LYS A 167 13.44 -7.91 11.64
N ALA A 168 12.43 -7.09 11.34
CA ALA A 168 12.52 -6.11 10.26
C ALA A 168 13.63 -5.06 10.45
N VAL A 169 13.93 -4.72 11.69
CA VAL A 169 14.97 -3.75 12.09
C VAL A 169 16.38 -4.21 11.69
N GLU A 170 16.64 -5.51 11.76
CA GLU A 170 17.92 -6.13 11.37
C GLU A 170 18.02 -6.32 9.85
N SER A 171 16.92 -6.05 9.14
CA SER A 171 16.78 -6.23 7.71
C SER A 171 17.07 -4.94 6.92
N SER A 172 17.09 -5.02 5.59
CA SER A 172 17.29 -3.89 4.66
C SER A 172 16.22 -3.86 3.59
N LEU A 173 15.92 -2.69 3.03
CA LEU A 173 14.93 -2.52 1.96
C LEU A 173 15.50 -2.78 0.56
N TRP A 174 16.09 -3.95 0.34
CA TRP A 174 16.69 -4.34 -0.94
C TRP A 174 15.66 -4.51 -2.07
N GLU A 175 14.39 -4.72 -1.73
CA GLU A 175 13.28 -4.88 -2.67
C GLU A 175 13.13 -3.62 -3.53
N LEU A 176 13.29 -2.45 -2.90
CA LEU A 176 13.20 -1.18 -3.60
C LEU A 176 14.36 -1.00 -4.59
N LYS A 177 15.57 -1.47 -4.25
CA LYS A 177 16.70 -1.49 -5.19
C LYS A 177 16.41 -2.38 -6.41
N SER A 178 15.65 -3.46 -6.22
CA SER A 178 15.24 -4.34 -7.32
C SER A 178 14.25 -3.64 -8.27
N ILE A 179 13.35 -2.82 -7.72
CA ILE A 179 12.35 -2.05 -8.50
C ILE A 179 12.99 -0.90 -9.30
N HIS A 180 14.25 -0.52 -9.04
CA HIS A 180 14.95 0.50 -9.83
C HIS A 180 15.07 0.12 -11.32
N GLN A 181 15.07 -1.18 -11.62
CA GLN A 181 15.12 -1.72 -12.98
C GLN A 181 13.75 -2.25 -13.45
N HIS A 182 12.68 -1.56 -13.10
CA HIS A 182 11.34 -1.92 -13.54
C HIS A 182 11.08 -1.47 -14.98
N TRP A 183 10.37 -2.28 -15.77
CA TRP A 183 10.06 -2.01 -17.19
C TRP A 183 9.28 -0.70 -17.38
N TYR A 184 8.43 -0.35 -16.42
CA TYR A 184 7.70 0.91 -16.43
C TYR A 184 8.52 2.02 -15.78
N ILE A 185 8.99 2.95 -16.61
CA ILE A 185 9.90 4.05 -16.21
C ILE A 185 9.37 4.87 -15.03
N ARG A 186 8.06 5.12 -14.93
CA ARG A 186 7.50 5.91 -13.82
C ARG A 186 7.67 5.21 -12.47
N ILE A 187 7.57 3.88 -12.44
CA ILE A 187 7.81 3.09 -11.21
C ILE A 187 9.29 3.12 -10.85
N ALA A 188 10.16 2.92 -11.84
CA ALA A 188 11.61 3.02 -11.65
C ALA A 188 12.00 4.39 -11.10
N ASP A 189 11.52 5.50 -11.69
CA ASP A 189 11.78 6.84 -11.20
C ASP A 189 11.23 7.08 -9.79
N ARG A 190 10.02 6.58 -9.52
CA ARG A 190 9.39 6.74 -8.20
C ARG A 190 10.14 6.00 -7.10
N SER A 191 10.89 4.95 -7.40
CA SER A 191 11.66 4.16 -6.44
C SER A 191 13.03 4.76 -6.07
N LYS A 192 13.49 5.80 -6.78
CA LYS A 192 14.84 6.39 -6.59
C LYS A 192 15.03 7.20 -5.31
N PHE A 193 13.99 7.43 -4.50
CA PHE A 193 14.07 8.25 -3.27
C PHE A 193 15.00 7.68 -2.17
N ILE A 194 15.47 6.43 -2.30
CA ILE A 194 16.46 5.81 -1.39
C ILE A 194 17.88 6.27 -1.68
N HIS A 195 18.24 6.31 -2.97
CA HIS A 195 19.61 6.58 -3.43
C HIS A 195 19.78 8.01 -3.98
N GLY A 196 18.67 8.70 -4.24
CA GLY A 196 18.63 10.09 -4.69
C GLY A 196 18.19 11.06 -3.60
N ASN A 197 17.52 12.13 -4.00
CA ASN A 197 17.04 13.16 -3.08
C ASN A 197 15.97 12.58 -2.15
N ARG A 198 16.15 12.80 -0.84
CA ARG A 198 15.14 12.48 0.18
C ARG A 198 13.83 13.20 -0.18
N PRO A 199 12.67 12.59 0.09
CA PRO A 199 11.40 13.23 -0.21
C PRO A 199 11.24 14.54 0.57
N GLU A 200 10.81 15.60 -0.10
CA GLU A 200 10.61 16.93 0.50
C GLU A 200 9.18 17.13 1.03
N GLN A 201 8.23 16.33 0.54
CA GLN A 201 6.82 16.43 0.90
C GLN A 201 6.12 15.06 0.81
N ARG A 202 5.10 14.87 1.65
CA ARG A 202 4.10 13.80 1.49
C ARG A 202 3.35 13.93 0.18
N VAL A 203 3.02 12.77 -0.41
CA VAL A 203 2.25 12.68 -1.65
C VAL A 203 0.95 11.95 -1.37
N LYS A 204 -0.15 12.45 -1.94
CA LYS A 204 -1.43 11.77 -1.87
C LYS A 204 -1.36 10.45 -2.63
N ILE A 205 -1.99 9.42 -2.09
CA ILE A 205 -2.08 8.12 -2.75
C ILE A 205 -3.21 8.23 -3.76
N VAL A 206 -2.85 8.14 -5.03
CA VAL A 206 -3.81 8.17 -6.15
C VAL A 206 -3.57 6.91 -6.96
N ALA A 207 -4.65 6.19 -7.25
CA ALA A 207 -4.61 5.08 -8.18
C ALA A 207 -4.46 5.63 -9.60
N GLU A 208 -3.36 5.28 -10.27
CA GLU A 208 -3.17 5.59 -11.68
C GLU A 208 -3.51 4.36 -12.54
N ASN A 209 -4.35 4.54 -13.55
CA ASN A 209 -4.58 3.48 -14.52
C ASN A 209 -3.36 3.40 -15.46
N VAL A 210 -2.46 2.47 -15.15
CA VAL A 210 -1.20 2.28 -15.88
C VAL A 210 -1.47 1.87 -17.33
N ALA A 211 -2.48 1.04 -17.58
CA ALA A 211 -2.84 0.60 -18.92
C ALA A 211 -3.31 1.76 -19.79
N GLU A 212 -4.24 2.58 -19.28
CA GLU A 212 -4.70 3.78 -20.00
C GLU A 212 -3.57 4.79 -20.21
N SER A 213 -2.69 4.95 -19.22
CA SER A 213 -1.54 5.85 -19.32
C SER A 213 -0.58 5.41 -20.43
N ILE A 214 -0.31 4.11 -20.52
CA ILE A 214 0.51 3.53 -21.58
C ILE A 214 -0.17 3.68 -22.93
N LEU A 215 -1.46 3.34 -23.05
CA LEU A 215 -2.22 3.47 -24.28
C LEU A 215 -2.27 4.92 -24.78
N THR A 216 -2.43 5.86 -23.87
CA THR A 216 -2.44 7.29 -24.19
C THR A 216 -1.08 7.74 -24.70
N LYS A 217 0.00 7.36 -24.02
CA LYS A 217 1.37 7.63 -24.48
C LYS A 217 1.66 7.01 -25.85
N LEU A 218 1.26 5.76 -26.07
CA LEU A 218 1.43 5.11 -27.36
C LEU A 218 0.64 5.82 -28.47
N LYS A 219 -0.58 6.31 -28.18
CA LYS A 219 -1.35 7.10 -29.14
C LYS A 219 -0.68 8.44 -29.44
N THR A 220 -0.16 9.15 -28.44
CA THR A 220 0.54 10.43 -28.64
C THR A 220 1.86 10.25 -29.37
N ASP A 221 2.60 9.19 -29.06
CA ASP A 221 3.88 8.87 -29.66
C ASP A 221 3.69 8.40 -31.12
N ASN A 222 2.65 7.61 -31.41
CA ASN A 222 2.27 7.26 -32.79
C ASN A 222 1.82 8.46 -33.61
N CYS A 223 1.14 9.44 -33.00
CA CYS A 223 0.80 10.69 -33.69
C CYS A 223 2.02 11.57 -33.97
N SER A 224 3.13 11.40 -33.23
CA SER A 224 4.36 12.18 -33.38
C SER A 224 5.50 11.42 -34.08
N LEU A 225 5.35 10.10 -34.29
CA LEU A 225 6.25 9.28 -35.07
C LEU A 225 6.18 9.68 -36.55
N ASN A 226 7.18 10.46 -36.95
CA ASN A 226 7.45 10.87 -38.32
C ASN A 226 7.50 9.62 -39.24
N PRO A 227 6.86 9.62 -40.44
CA PRO A 227 6.88 8.48 -41.37
C PRO A 227 8.28 8.05 -41.87
N LYS A 228 9.35 8.73 -41.45
CA LYS A 228 10.75 8.43 -41.79
C LYS A 228 11.22 7.04 -41.34
N PHE A 229 10.62 6.45 -40.31
CA PHE A 229 11.02 5.11 -39.84
C PHE A 229 10.20 3.96 -40.43
N GLY A 230 9.26 4.23 -41.35
CA GLY A 230 8.55 3.18 -42.10
C GLY A 230 7.70 2.21 -41.26
N LEU A 231 7.54 2.47 -39.96
CA LEU A 231 6.68 1.68 -39.10
C LEU A 231 5.22 2.08 -39.38
N LYS A 232 4.47 1.16 -40.01
CA LYS A 232 3.02 1.32 -40.17
C LYS A 232 2.39 1.50 -38.79
N THR A 233 1.44 2.43 -38.71
CA THR A 233 0.50 2.51 -37.58
C THR A 233 -0.06 1.13 -37.33
N LEU A 234 0.16 0.58 -36.13
CA LEU A 234 -0.49 -0.65 -35.70
C LEU A 234 -2.00 -0.38 -35.71
N GLU A 235 -2.68 -0.78 -36.78
CA GLU A 235 -4.12 -0.81 -36.82
C GLU A 235 -4.56 -1.68 -35.65
N ALA A 236 -5.26 -1.02 -34.73
CA ALA A 236 -5.65 -1.57 -33.46
C ALA A 236 -6.25 -2.97 -33.64
N THR A 237 -5.71 -3.90 -32.86
CA THR A 237 -6.24 -5.23 -32.54
C THR A 237 -7.78 -5.27 -32.60
N LYS A 238 -8.33 -5.53 -33.78
CA LYS A 238 -9.71 -6.02 -33.96
C LYS A 238 -9.78 -7.54 -33.80
N ASP A 239 -8.63 -8.22 -33.84
CA ASP A 239 -8.55 -9.69 -33.87
C ASP A 239 -8.35 -10.35 -32.50
N LEU A 240 -8.56 -9.61 -31.39
CA LEU A 240 -8.49 -10.16 -30.01
C LEU A 240 -9.83 -10.12 -29.27
N VAL A 241 -10.92 -9.79 -29.95
CA VAL A 241 -12.26 -10.16 -29.47
C VAL A 241 -12.53 -11.56 -30.01
N CYS A 242 -12.25 -12.57 -29.19
CA CYS A 242 -12.74 -13.91 -29.46
C CYS A 242 -14.28 -13.89 -29.51
N ASP A 243 -14.86 -14.48 -30.55
CA ASP A 243 -16.23 -14.99 -30.54
C ASP A 243 -16.43 -16.07 -29.46
#